data_AF-A0A414DEN0-F1
#
_entry.id   AF-A0A414DEN0-F1
#
_cell.length_a   1.000
_cell.length_b   1.000
_cell.length_c   1.000
_cell.angle_alpha   90.00
_cell.angle_beta   90.00
_cell.angle_gamma   90.00
#
_symmetry.space_group_name_H-M   'P 1'
#
loop_
_entity.id
_entity.type
_entity.pdbx_description
1 polymer ?
#
loop_
_entity_poly.entity_id
_entity_poly.type
_entity_poly.pdbx_seq_one_letter_code
_entity_poly.pdbx_strand_id
1 'polypeptide(L)'
;MKTFWRNNERFADLFNAVAFNGRQVINPDELTEMDTDVSGIIQFNDYNESLVRTRDIIKKFHNGIEFTILGLELQTNPHYAMPVRALLYDGLGYLKECNEFRNIHKAEHDFDSDTGFLSGMNKSDKIHPIITLIFYYGESPWDGPVTLSGMMTDIPEELRPFFSDYKINLVQILDSGHYQFYNEDVRSVFDITQKIYTKNLQ
;
A
#
# COMPACT_ATOMS: atom_id res chain seq x y z
N MET A 1 10.21 -12.21 -8.23
CA MET A 1 8.99 -11.39 -8.23
C MET A 1 9.26 -9.91 -7.93
N LYS A 2 9.97 -9.55 -6.86
CA LYS A 2 10.29 -8.13 -6.54
C LYS A 2 10.93 -7.32 -7.69
N THR A 3 11.99 -7.84 -8.31
CA THR A 3 12.66 -7.18 -9.46
C THR A 3 11.73 -7.00 -10.67
N PHE A 4 10.75 -7.89 -10.86
CA PHE A 4 9.81 -7.81 -11.97
C PHE A 4 8.95 -6.55 -11.87
N TRP A 5 8.41 -6.29 -10.67
CA TRP A 5 7.53 -5.16 -10.38
C TRP A 5 8.26 -3.83 -10.12
N ARG A 6 9.60 -3.84 -10.02
CA ARG A 6 10.39 -2.59 -9.98
C ARG A 6 10.35 -1.84 -11.30
N ASN A 7 10.16 -2.51 -12.42
CA ASN A 7 9.98 -1.85 -13.72
C ASN A 7 8.70 -0.97 -13.70
N ASN A 8 8.82 0.29 -14.14
CA ASN A 8 7.72 1.26 -14.08
C ASN A 8 6.54 0.88 -14.98
N GLU A 9 6.79 0.35 -16.19
CA GLU A 9 5.72 -0.04 -17.11
C GLU A 9 4.87 -1.17 -16.53
N ARG A 10 5.52 -2.20 -15.99
CA ARG A 10 4.83 -3.33 -15.35
C ARG A 10 4.06 -2.89 -14.11
N PHE A 11 4.66 -2.02 -13.28
CA PHE A 11 4.00 -1.49 -12.09
C PHE A 11 2.79 -0.63 -12.43
N ALA A 12 2.93 0.29 -13.39
CA ALA A 12 1.85 1.15 -13.84
C ALA A 12 0.69 0.34 -14.43
N ASP A 13 0.99 -0.68 -15.25
CA ASP A 13 -0.03 -1.53 -15.85
C ASP A 13 -0.84 -2.30 -14.79
N LEU A 14 -0.18 -2.82 -13.74
CA LEU A 14 -0.86 -3.45 -12.61
C LEU A 14 -1.83 -2.49 -11.91
N PHE A 15 -1.38 -1.29 -11.55
CA PHE A 15 -2.25 -0.32 -10.87
C PHE A 15 -3.34 0.25 -11.79
N ASN A 16 -3.06 0.47 -13.07
CA ASN A 16 -4.06 0.89 -14.05
C ASN A 16 -5.16 -0.16 -14.22
N ALA A 17 -4.79 -1.44 -14.29
CA ALA A 17 -5.74 -2.53 -14.35
C ALA A 17 -6.62 -2.59 -13.09
N VAL A 18 -6.02 -2.49 -11.90
CA VAL A 18 -6.71 -2.70 -10.62
C VAL A 18 -7.50 -1.48 -10.15
N ALA A 19 -6.89 -0.29 -10.15
CA ALA A 19 -7.49 0.92 -9.60
C ALA A 19 -8.27 1.75 -10.62
N PHE A 20 -7.98 1.60 -11.91
CA PHE A 20 -8.56 2.42 -12.98
C PHE A 20 -9.32 1.61 -14.04
N ASN A 21 -9.59 0.34 -13.79
CA ASN A 21 -10.28 -0.59 -14.69
C ASN A 21 -9.63 -0.65 -16.09
N GLY A 22 -8.29 -0.75 -16.13
CA GLY A 22 -7.50 -0.85 -17.36
C GLY A 22 -7.20 0.48 -18.04
N ARG A 23 -7.84 1.59 -17.63
CA ARG A 23 -7.51 2.91 -18.19
C ARG A 23 -6.07 3.29 -17.83
N GLN A 24 -5.32 3.73 -18.83
CA GLN A 24 -3.89 4.09 -18.70
C GLN A 24 -3.73 5.48 -18.08
N VAL A 25 -4.02 5.58 -16.77
CA VAL A 25 -3.98 6.84 -16.01
C VAL A 25 -2.60 7.10 -15.44
N ILE A 26 -1.98 6.09 -14.83
CA ILE A 26 -0.61 6.16 -14.33
C ILE A 26 0.33 6.03 -15.53
N ASN A 27 1.08 7.09 -15.80
CA ASN A 27 2.16 7.08 -16.78
C ASN A 27 3.44 6.48 -16.14
N PRO A 28 4.03 5.40 -16.71
CA PRO A 28 5.29 4.83 -16.23
C PRO A 28 6.43 5.84 -16.07
N ASP A 29 6.52 6.85 -16.94
CA ASP A 29 7.61 7.83 -16.93
C ASP A 29 7.51 8.82 -15.76
N GLU A 30 6.33 8.91 -15.13
CA GLU A 30 6.06 9.79 -13.98
C GLU A 30 6.21 9.06 -12.64
N LEU A 31 6.53 7.77 -12.66
CA LEU A 31 6.74 6.96 -11.45
C LEU A 31 8.17 7.10 -10.94
N THR A 32 8.31 7.51 -9.68
CA THR A 32 9.60 7.55 -8.98
C THR A 32 9.60 6.52 -7.84
N GLU A 33 10.60 5.63 -7.80
CA GLU A 33 10.77 4.68 -6.68
C GLU A 33 11.15 5.45 -5.41
N MET A 34 10.47 5.14 -4.30
CA MET A 34 10.73 5.74 -3.00
C MET A 34 11.46 4.74 -2.10
N ASP A 35 12.20 5.26 -1.12
CA ASP A 35 12.78 4.41 -0.09
C ASP A 35 11.68 3.69 0.69
N THR A 36 11.82 2.38 0.78
CA THR A 36 10.90 1.47 1.46
C THR A 36 11.16 1.40 2.97
N ASP A 37 12.26 1.98 3.46
CA ASP A 37 12.62 1.97 4.87
C ASP A 37 11.92 3.09 5.67
N VAL A 38 11.22 2.67 6.72
CA VAL A 38 10.56 3.53 7.73
C VAL A 38 11.19 3.39 9.12
N SER A 39 12.29 2.63 9.23
CA SER A 39 12.97 2.27 10.49
C SER A 39 13.36 3.48 11.35
N GLY A 40 13.65 4.62 10.75
CA GLY A 40 14.02 5.85 11.46
C GLY A 40 12.90 6.51 12.28
N ILE A 41 11.65 6.11 12.09
CA ILE A 41 10.48 6.80 12.68
C ILE A 41 10.07 6.19 14.03
N ILE A 42 10.46 4.94 14.31
CA ILE A 42 9.96 4.19 15.48
C ILE A 42 11.13 3.72 16.35
N GLN A 43 11.44 4.51 17.38
CA GLN A 43 12.15 4.02 18.56
C GLN A 43 11.15 3.98 19.72
N PHE A 44 10.56 2.81 20.00
CA PHE A 44 9.83 2.58 21.25
C PHE A 44 10.85 2.23 22.32
N ASN A 45 11.07 3.13 23.29
CA ASN A 45 12.12 3.00 24.31
C ASN A 45 12.03 1.74 25.21
N ASP A 46 10.94 0.95 25.14
CA ASP A 46 10.75 -0.25 25.98
C ASP A 46 10.36 -1.54 25.22
N TYR A 47 10.24 -1.50 23.89
CA TYR A 47 10.01 -2.70 23.06
C TYR A 47 11.10 -2.80 21.99
N ASN A 48 12.18 -3.51 22.32
CA ASN A 48 13.34 -3.78 21.46
C ASN A 48 13.04 -4.78 20.33
N GLU A 49 11.89 -4.67 19.68
CA GLU A 49 11.80 -5.10 18.28
C GLU A 49 11.97 -3.85 17.44
N SER A 50 13.17 -3.67 16.89
CA SER A 50 13.35 -2.74 15.79
C SER A 50 12.34 -3.13 14.73
N LEU A 51 11.30 -2.32 14.57
CA LEU A 51 10.25 -2.54 13.59
C LEU A 51 10.81 -2.18 12.21
N VAL A 52 11.85 -2.89 11.77
CA VAL A 52 12.40 -2.81 10.40
C VAL A 52 11.37 -3.47 9.52
N ARG A 53 10.34 -2.72 9.17
CA ARG A 53 9.28 -3.18 8.30
C ARG A 53 9.34 -2.43 6.99
N THR A 54 10.16 -2.97 6.11
CA THR A 54 10.36 -2.50 4.74
C THR A 54 9.20 -2.98 3.89
N ARG A 55 8.45 -2.07 3.24
CA ARG A 55 7.52 -2.49 2.18
C ARG A 55 8.28 -3.14 1.04
N ASP A 56 7.60 -3.96 0.24
CA ASP A 56 8.28 -4.56 -0.91
C ASP A 56 8.63 -3.52 -1.97
N ILE A 57 7.66 -2.73 -2.42
CA ILE A 57 7.86 -1.66 -3.41
C ILE A 57 6.97 -0.47 -3.04
N ILE A 58 7.53 0.75 -3.10
CA ILE A 58 6.80 2.01 -2.97
C ILE A 58 7.18 2.93 -4.14
N LYS A 59 6.18 3.54 -4.79
CA LYS A 59 6.40 4.56 -5.81
C LYS A 59 5.53 5.78 -5.59
N LYS A 60 6.05 6.96 -5.93
CA LYS A 60 5.27 8.19 -6.01
C LYS A 60 4.82 8.39 -7.46
N PHE A 61 3.55 8.71 -7.65
CA PHE A 61 2.97 9.09 -8.93
C PHE A 61 2.44 10.52 -8.85
N HIS A 62 2.66 11.32 -9.90
CA HIS A 62 2.12 12.67 -10.00
C HIS A 62 0.86 12.66 -10.87
N ASN A 63 -0.31 12.94 -10.29
CA ASN A 63 -1.59 12.87 -11.02
C ASN A 63 -1.99 14.20 -11.69
N GLY A 64 -1.03 15.10 -11.90
CA GLY A 64 -1.23 16.41 -12.53
C GLY A 64 -1.51 17.57 -11.55
N ILE A 65 -1.87 17.29 -10.29
CA ILE A 65 -2.12 18.32 -9.27
C ILE A 65 -1.42 17.96 -7.94
N GLU A 66 -1.43 16.69 -7.54
CA GLU A 66 -0.83 16.21 -6.30
C GLU A 66 -0.15 14.85 -6.50
N PHE A 67 0.65 14.45 -5.51
CA PHE A 67 1.27 13.13 -5.52
C PHE A 67 0.38 12.06 -4.86
N THR A 68 0.48 10.83 -5.32
CA THR A 68 -0.08 9.65 -4.64
C THR A 68 1.04 8.63 -4.41
N ILE A 69 1.09 8.05 -3.22
CA ILE A 69 2.05 7.01 -2.86
C ILE A 69 1.40 5.65 -3.13
N LEU A 70 2.03 4.85 -3.98
CA LEU A 70 1.57 3.53 -4.40
C LEU A 70 2.46 2.46 -3.76
N GLY A 71 1.89 1.65 -2.87
CA GLY A 71 2.56 0.52 -2.22
C GLY A 71 2.18 -0.81 -2.87
N LEU A 72 3.14 -1.71 -3.04
CA LEU A 72 2.89 -3.08 -3.50
C LEU A 72 3.57 -4.06 -2.53
N GLU A 73 2.76 -4.92 -1.91
CA GLU A 73 3.22 -6.01 -1.04
C GLU A 73 3.09 -7.34 -1.78
N LEU A 74 4.14 -8.16 -1.76
CA LEU A 74 4.18 -9.44 -2.48
C LEU A 74 3.98 -10.60 -1.50
N GLN A 75 3.00 -11.47 -1.76
CA GLN A 75 2.69 -12.62 -0.89
C GLN A 75 2.61 -13.93 -1.69
N THR A 76 3.33 -14.96 -1.25
CA THR A 76 3.18 -16.35 -1.74
C THR A 76 2.28 -17.19 -0.86
N ASN A 77 2.25 -16.90 0.44
CA ASN A 77 1.41 -17.57 1.42
C ASN A 77 0.42 -16.57 2.01
N PRO A 78 -0.82 -16.99 2.33
CA PRO A 78 -1.74 -16.15 3.07
C PRO A 78 -1.14 -15.76 4.41
N HIS A 79 -1.09 -14.45 4.68
CA HIS A 79 -0.67 -13.92 5.96
C HIS A 79 -1.91 -13.41 6.69
N TYR A 80 -2.39 -14.17 7.68
CA TYR A 80 -3.69 -13.90 8.31
C TYR A 80 -3.79 -12.57 9.06
N ALA A 81 -2.67 -11.92 9.36
CA ALA A 81 -2.63 -10.57 9.89
C ALA A 81 -2.33 -9.47 8.84
N MET A 82 -2.58 -9.73 7.55
CA MET A 82 -2.32 -8.74 6.49
C MET A 82 -3.07 -7.42 6.67
N PRO A 83 -4.36 -7.38 7.08
CA PRO A 83 -5.05 -6.11 7.32
C PRO A 83 -4.34 -5.22 8.36
N VAL A 84 -3.92 -5.79 9.49
CA VAL A 84 -3.14 -5.06 10.52
C VAL A 84 -1.78 -4.61 9.98
N ARG A 85 -1.08 -5.48 9.26
CA ARG A 85 0.23 -5.16 8.68
C ARG A 85 0.14 -4.01 7.67
N ALA A 86 -0.84 -4.06 6.77
CA ALA A 86 -1.06 -3.03 5.77
C ALA A 86 -1.45 -1.69 6.41
N LEU A 87 -2.39 -1.70 7.37
CA LEU A 87 -2.74 -0.50 8.14
C LEU A 87 -1.52 0.13 8.81
N LEU A 88 -0.68 -0.69 9.45
CA LEU A 88 0.53 -0.19 10.11
C LEU A 88 1.46 0.49 9.10
N TYR A 89 1.65 -0.10 7.91
CA TYR A 89 2.52 0.50 6.91
C TYR A 89 1.99 1.83 6.40
N ASP A 90 0.70 1.89 6.10
CA ASP A 90 0.04 3.12 5.64
C ASP A 90 0.13 4.20 6.72
N GLY A 91 -0.15 3.86 7.98
CA GLY A 91 -0.02 4.76 9.13
C GLY A 91 1.41 5.29 9.33
N LEU A 92 2.43 4.43 9.16
CA LEU A 92 3.83 4.85 9.25
C LEU A 92 4.25 5.76 8.11
N GLY A 93 3.73 5.55 6.90
CA GLY A 93 3.93 6.45 5.78
C GLY A 93 3.37 7.86 6.07
N TYR A 94 2.15 7.94 6.60
CA TYR A 94 1.58 9.22 7.01
C TYR A 94 2.35 9.89 8.16
N LEU A 95 2.80 9.10 9.15
CA LEU A 95 3.62 9.64 10.24
C LEU A 95 4.95 10.21 9.72
N LYS A 96 5.58 9.57 8.74
CA LYS A 96 6.78 10.09 8.07
C LYS A 96 6.51 11.47 7.48
N GLU A 97 5.46 11.59 6.69
CA GLU A 97 5.10 12.81 5.99
C GLU A 97 4.75 13.95 6.96
N CYS A 98 3.98 13.68 8.02
CA CYS A 98 3.70 14.67 9.06
C CYS A 98 4.99 15.17 9.75
N ASN A 99 5.96 14.28 9.97
CA ASN A 99 7.27 14.67 10.53
C ASN A 99 8.09 15.51 9.53
N GLU A 100 7.98 15.24 8.23
CA GLU A 100 8.61 16.06 7.19
C GLU A 100 8.02 17.48 7.19
N PHE A 101 6.69 17.64 7.21
CA PHE A 101 6.04 18.96 7.38
C PHE A 101 6.55 19.68 8.63
N ARG A 102 6.56 18.99 9.77
CA ARG A 102 7.05 19.57 11.04
C ARG A 102 8.48 20.06 10.93
N ASN A 103 9.36 19.33 10.26
CA ASN A 103 10.76 19.69 10.12
C ASN A 103 10.95 20.89 9.18
N ILE A 104 10.18 20.93 8.08
CA ILE A 104 10.13 22.09 7.17
C ILE A 104 9.70 23.33 7.94
N HIS A 105 8.57 23.27 8.66
CA HIS A 105 8.06 24.42 9.39
C HIS A 105 8.96 24.90 10.53
N LYS A 106 9.67 23.97 11.19
CA LYS A 106 10.70 24.33 12.17
C LYS A 106 11.89 25.04 11.54
N ALA A 107 12.31 24.62 10.34
CA ALA A 107 13.45 25.21 9.65
C ALA A 107 13.10 26.59 9.06
N GLU A 108 11.88 26.75 8.56
CA GLU A 108 11.39 27.99 7.95
C GLU A 108 10.79 28.97 8.97
N HIS A 109 10.55 28.50 10.20
CA HIS A 109 9.93 29.28 11.29
C HIS A 109 8.56 29.88 10.90
N ASP A 110 7.75 29.13 10.15
CA ASP A 110 6.52 29.60 9.50
C ASP A 110 5.24 28.93 10.02
N PHE A 111 5.25 28.45 11.27
CA PHE A 111 4.03 27.94 11.90
C PHE A 111 2.94 29.03 11.96
N ASP A 112 1.71 28.66 11.58
CA ASP A 112 0.58 29.59 11.48
C ASP A 112 0.02 30.03 12.85
N SER A 113 0.33 29.26 13.91
CA SER A 113 -0.21 29.43 15.25
C SER A 113 0.53 28.58 16.29
N ASP A 114 0.32 28.89 17.58
CA ASP A 114 0.79 28.03 18.69
C ASP A 114 0.24 26.61 18.58
N THR A 115 -1.00 26.46 18.09
CA THR A 115 -1.60 25.13 17.86
C THR A 115 -0.88 24.39 16.75
N GLY A 116 -0.53 25.07 15.65
CA GLY A 116 0.24 24.48 14.56
C GLY A 116 1.64 24.06 15.00
N PHE A 117 2.31 24.86 15.84
CA PHE A 117 3.59 24.51 16.43
C PHE A 117 3.50 23.25 17.33
N LEU A 118 2.46 23.17 18.16
CA LEU A 118 2.24 22.03 19.08
C LEU A 118 1.88 20.74 18.33
N SER A 119 1.02 20.82 17.31
CA SER A 119 0.66 19.67 16.47
C SER A 119 1.81 19.26 15.53
N GLY A 120 2.66 20.21 15.15
CA GLY A 120 3.68 20.05 14.13
C GLY A 120 3.18 20.20 12.70
N MET A 121 1.97 20.74 12.49
CA MET A 121 1.36 20.95 11.18
C MET A 121 0.60 22.27 11.12
N ASN A 122 0.68 22.97 9.99
CA ASN A 122 -0.17 24.11 9.67
C ASN A 122 -1.57 23.66 9.20
N LYS A 123 -2.58 24.50 9.37
CA LYS A 123 -3.97 24.16 8.99
C LYS A 123 -4.14 23.91 7.48
N SER A 124 -3.29 24.53 6.68
CA SER A 124 -3.26 24.37 5.22
C SER A 124 -2.65 23.06 4.77
N ASP A 125 -1.84 22.39 5.61
CA ASP A 125 -1.12 21.18 5.21
C ASP A 125 -2.11 20.08 4.78
N LYS A 126 -1.71 19.36 3.73
CA LYS A 126 -2.42 18.22 3.18
C LYS A 126 -1.43 17.08 2.99
N ILE A 127 -1.71 15.96 3.64
CA ILE A 127 -0.97 14.71 3.45
C ILE A 127 -1.39 14.04 2.14
N HIS A 128 -0.46 13.36 1.50
CA HIS A 128 -0.72 12.68 0.23
C HIS A 128 -1.33 11.30 0.47
N PRO A 129 -2.33 10.88 -0.33
CA PRO A 129 -2.93 9.55 -0.18
C PRO A 129 -1.92 8.43 -0.42
N ILE A 130 -1.97 7.41 0.43
CA ILE A 130 -1.24 6.14 0.28
C ILE A 130 -2.23 5.05 -0.13
N ILE A 131 -1.97 4.40 -1.27
CA ILE A 131 -2.76 3.27 -1.79
C ILE A 131 -1.86 2.04 -1.88
N THR A 132 -2.18 1.01 -1.11
CA THR A 132 -1.39 -0.24 -1.06
C THR A 132 -2.18 -1.39 -1.70
N LEU A 133 -1.59 -2.06 -2.69
CA LEU A 133 -2.05 -3.33 -3.24
C LEU A 133 -1.32 -4.50 -2.57
N ILE A 134 -2.07 -5.53 -2.17
CA ILE A 134 -1.53 -6.81 -1.72
C ILE A 134 -1.59 -7.78 -2.89
N PHE A 135 -0.46 -8.04 -3.53
CA PHE A 135 -0.39 -8.95 -4.66
C PHE A 135 -0.06 -10.37 -4.18
N TYR A 136 -1.08 -11.22 -4.23
CA TYR A 136 -1.01 -12.63 -3.86
C TYR A 136 -0.86 -13.52 -5.09
N TYR A 137 0.23 -14.28 -5.13
CA TYR A 137 0.57 -15.17 -6.24
C TYR A 137 0.87 -16.60 -5.74
N GLY A 138 0.13 -17.05 -4.72
CA GLY A 138 0.18 -18.43 -4.23
C GLY A 138 -0.61 -19.41 -5.10
N GLU A 139 -0.39 -20.71 -4.86
CA GLU A 139 -0.97 -21.80 -5.67
C GLU A 139 -2.44 -22.09 -5.32
N SER A 140 -2.86 -21.70 -4.12
CA SER A 140 -4.23 -21.84 -3.62
C SER A 140 -4.93 -20.48 -3.58
N PRO A 141 -6.27 -20.41 -3.57
CA PRO A 141 -6.98 -19.16 -3.34
C PRO A 141 -6.64 -18.55 -1.98
N TRP A 142 -6.68 -17.22 -1.90
CA TRP A 142 -6.48 -16.52 -0.63
C TRP A 142 -7.61 -16.86 0.36
N ASP A 143 -7.26 -17.34 1.55
CA ASP A 143 -8.18 -17.75 2.61
C ASP A 143 -8.07 -16.90 3.89
N GLY A 144 -7.28 -15.81 3.84
CA GLY A 144 -7.14 -14.87 4.94
C GLY A 144 -8.19 -13.74 4.96
N PRO A 145 -8.28 -12.99 6.06
CA PRO A 145 -9.17 -11.83 6.14
C PRO A 145 -8.69 -10.68 5.24
N VAL A 146 -9.63 -9.94 4.67
CA VAL A 146 -9.38 -8.73 3.84
C VAL A 146 -9.80 -7.42 4.51
N THR A 147 -10.37 -7.51 5.71
CA THR A 147 -10.74 -6.37 6.56
C THR A 147 -10.25 -6.61 7.99
N LEU A 148 -10.13 -5.54 8.78
CA LEU A 148 -9.83 -5.69 10.21
C LEU A 148 -10.96 -6.40 10.95
N SER A 149 -12.21 -6.10 10.64
CA SER A 149 -13.37 -6.78 11.24
C SER A 149 -13.32 -8.29 10.99
N GLY A 150 -12.82 -8.73 9.84
CA GLY A 150 -12.62 -10.16 9.53
C GLY A 150 -11.52 -10.83 10.37
N MET A 151 -10.67 -10.06 11.03
CA MET A 151 -9.67 -10.56 11.99
C MET A 151 -10.18 -10.55 13.44
N MET A 152 -11.21 -9.76 13.73
CA MET A 152 -11.65 -9.52 15.10
C MET A 152 -12.56 -10.64 15.59
N THR A 153 -12.61 -10.79 16.90
CA THR A 153 -13.75 -11.44 17.55
C THR A 153 -15.02 -10.63 17.29
N ASP A 154 -16.16 -11.13 17.77
CA ASP A 154 -17.44 -10.44 17.61
C ASP A 154 -17.37 -8.97 18.06
N ILE A 155 -17.72 -8.07 17.13
CA ILE A 155 -17.91 -6.64 17.40
C ILE A 155 -19.41 -6.43 17.68
N PRO A 156 -19.80 -5.95 18.88
CA PRO A 156 -21.18 -5.60 19.19
C PRO A 156 -21.78 -4.66 18.14
N GLU A 157 -23.05 -4.87 17.77
CA GLU A 157 -23.69 -4.09 16.70
C GLU A 157 -23.70 -2.60 16.99
N GLU A 158 -23.85 -2.22 18.26
CA GLU A 158 -23.83 -0.82 18.73
C GLU A 158 -22.48 -0.14 18.52
N LEU A 159 -21.38 -0.92 18.44
CA LEU A 159 -20.03 -0.40 18.23
C LEU A 159 -19.63 -0.35 16.75
N ARG A 160 -20.32 -1.06 15.86
CA ARG A 160 -19.98 -1.12 14.42
C ARG A 160 -19.91 0.26 13.74
N PRO A 161 -20.80 1.24 14.02
CA PRO A 161 -20.71 2.56 13.40
C PRO A 161 -19.46 3.37 13.77
N PHE A 162 -18.82 3.06 14.90
CA PHE A 162 -17.61 3.73 15.37
C PHE A 162 -16.33 3.01 14.94
N PHE A 163 -16.46 1.77 14.45
CA PHE A 163 -15.32 0.95 14.09
C PHE A 163 -14.76 1.34 12.72
N SER A 164 -13.49 1.76 12.70
CA SER A 164 -12.77 2.05 11.46
C SER A 164 -12.29 0.75 10.82
N ASP A 165 -13.16 0.12 10.04
CA ASP A 165 -12.88 -1.18 9.40
C ASP A 165 -11.94 -1.05 8.20
N TYR A 166 -10.64 -1.02 8.48
CA TYR A 166 -9.62 -0.92 7.44
C TYR A 166 -9.65 -2.15 6.51
N LYS A 167 -9.74 -1.88 5.20
CA LYS A 167 -9.83 -2.89 4.14
C LYS A 167 -8.57 -2.88 3.29
N ILE A 168 -8.00 -4.05 3.03
CA ILE A 168 -6.86 -4.19 2.09
C ILE A 168 -7.35 -4.30 0.64
N ASN A 169 -6.51 -3.86 -0.30
CA ASN A 169 -6.73 -4.05 -1.73
C ASN A 169 -6.01 -5.33 -2.20
N LEU A 170 -6.67 -6.47 -2.03
CA LEU A 170 -6.11 -7.77 -2.44
C LEU A 170 -6.23 -7.97 -3.96
N VAL A 171 -5.14 -8.33 -4.60
CA VAL A 171 -5.05 -8.76 -6.00
C VAL A 171 -4.49 -10.17 -6.01
N GLN A 172 -5.29 -11.16 -6.37
CA GLN A 172 -4.85 -12.55 -6.41
C GLN A 172 -4.78 -13.09 -7.84
N ILE A 173 -3.74 -13.86 -8.15
CA ILE A 173 -3.48 -14.32 -9.52
C ILE A 173 -4.54 -15.31 -10.03
N LEU A 174 -5.12 -16.12 -9.15
CA LEU A 174 -6.13 -17.12 -9.52
C LEU A 174 -7.48 -16.50 -9.91
N ASP A 175 -7.79 -15.33 -9.37
CA ASP A 175 -9.01 -14.54 -9.64
C ASP A 175 -8.61 -13.20 -10.27
N SER A 176 -8.01 -13.27 -11.46
CA SER A 176 -7.46 -12.12 -12.18
C SER A 176 -8.07 -11.91 -13.56
N GLY A 177 -8.99 -12.77 -14.00
CA GLY A 177 -9.55 -12.76 -15.34
C GLY A 177 -10.39 -11.52 -15.68
N HIS A 178 -10.78 -10.73 -14.66
CA HIS A 178 -11.47 -9.46 -14.83
C HIS A 178 -10.53 -8.26 -15.00
N TYR A 179 -9.23 -8.42 -14.77
CA TYR A 179 -8.26 -7.35 -14.96
C TYR A 179 -7.83 -7.23 -16.42
N GLN A 180 -7.72 -5.99 -16.90
CA GLN A 180 -7.27 -5.70 -18.25
C GLN A 180 -5.83 -5.16 -18.23
N PHE A 181 -4.87 -6.03 -18.59
CA PHE A 181 -3.44 -5.71 -18.65
C PHE A 181 -2.99 -5.43 -20.09
N TYR A 182 -2.21 -4.37 -20.28
CA TYR A 182 -1.67 -3.95 -21.56
C TYR A 182 -0.21 -4.34 -21.76
N ASN A 183 0.56 -4.48 -20.67
CA ASN A 183 1.93 -4.94 -20.72
C ASN A 183 1.99 -6.46 -20.95
N GLU A 184 2.76 -6.89 -21.95
CA GLU A 184 2.84 -8.31 -22.35
C GLU A 184 3.47 -9.20 -21.28
N ASP A 185 4.49 -8.70 -20.57
CA ASP A 185 5.12 -9.44 -19.48
C ASP A 185 4.14 -9.65 -18.32
N VAL A 186 3.35 -8.61 -18.00
CA VAL A 186 2.33 -8.70 -16.95
C VAL A 186 1.28 -9.73 -17.32
N ARG A 187 0.69 -9.65 -18.53
CA ARG A 187 -0.26 -10.68 -19.02
C ARG A 187 0.35 -12.07 -18.94
N SER A 188 1.58 -12.23 -19.41
CA SER A 188 2.26 -13.52 -19.43
C SER A 188 2.43 -14.11 -18.03
N VAL A 189 2.81 -13.30 -17.04
CA VAL A 189 2.93 -13.76 -15.65
C VAL A 189 1.58 -14.23 -15.11
N PHE A 190 0.51 -13.45 -15.29
CA PHE A 190 -0.83 -13.85 -14.84
C PHE A 190 -1.32 -15.12 -15.54
N ASP A 191 -1.24 -15.18 -16.87
CA ASP A 191 -1.73 -16.30 -17.68
C ASP A 191 -0.96 -17.60 -17.40
N ILE A 192 0.38 -17.55 -17.37
CA ILE A 192 1.22 -18.73 -17.17
C ILE A 192 1.02 -19.26 -15.75
N THR A 193 1.06 -18.38 -14.74
CA THR A 193 0.90 -18.81 -13.36
C THR A 193 -0.49 -19.39 -13.10
N GLN A 194 -1.56 -18.75 -13.62
CA GLN A 194 -2.91 -19.30 -13.50
C GLN A 194 -3.02 -20.68 -14.17
N LYS A 195 -2.44 -20.87 -15.36
CA LYS A 195 -2.42 -22.18 -16.05
C LYS A 195 -1.66 -23.25 -15.27
N ILE A 196 -0.55 -22.90 -14.63
CA ILE A 196 0.24 -23.85 -13.81
C ILE A 196 -0.58 -24.28 -12.59
N TYR A 197 -1.14 -23.33 -11.85
CA TYR A 197 -1.87 -23.63 -10.61
C TYR A 197 -3.21 -24.32 -10.87
N THR A 198 -3.92 -23.95 -11.94
CA THR A 198 -5.18 -24.63 -12.30
C THR A 198 -4.96 -26.09 -12.68
N LYS A 199 -3.80 -26.44 -13.27
CA LYS A 199 -3.43 -27.84 -13.52
C LYS A 199 -3.10 -28.62 -12.26
N ASN A 200 -2.59 -27.97 -11.22
CA ASN A 200 -2.26 -28.61 -9.94
C ASN A 200 -3.50 -28.79 -9.04
N LEU A 201 -4.59 -28.05 -9.32
CA LEU A 201 -5.87 -28.15 -8.61
C LEU A 201 -6.80 -29.23 -9.20
N GLN A 202 -6.44 -29.83 -10.33
CA GLN A 202 -7.16 -30.95 -10.99
C GLN A 202 -6.52 -32.29 -10.64
#